data_AF-A0A8J6JX64-F1
#
_entry.id   AF-A0A8J6JX64-F1
#
_cell.length_a   1.000
_cell.length_b   1.000
_cell.length_c   1.000
_cell.angle_alpha   90.00
_cell.angle_beta   90.00
_cell.angle_gamma   90.00
#
_symmetry.space_group_name_H-M   'P 1'
#
loop_
_entity.id
_entity.type
_entity.pdbx_description
1 polymer ?
#
loop_
_entity_poly.entity_id
_entity_poly.type
_entity_poly.pdbx_seq_one_letter_code
_entity_poly.pdbx_strand_id
1 'polypeptide(L)'
;PALRPDTVWIGQIPMALPRILTAAGQADLFVAIGTSGTVYPGAGLVGRLPPGARSLELNLEAPGGRFTESRQGPATGLVPALVDEMLCG
;
A
#
# COMPACT_ATOMS: atom_id res chain seq x y z
N PRO A 1 -11.84 4.62 -35.09
CA PRO A 1 -11.29 4.49 -33.72
C PRO A 1 -11.99 3.34 -32.97
N ALA A 2 -11.23 2.41 -32.39
CA ALA A 2 -11.76 1.36 -31.52
C ALA A 2 -11.49 1.72 -30.06
N LEU A 3 -12.46 1.46 -29.18
CA LEU A 3 -12.31 1.62 -27.73
C LEU A 3 -11.64 0.39 -27.12
N ARG A 4 -10.97 0.58 -25.97
CA ARG A 4 -10.45 -0.51 -25.13
C ARG A 4 -10.76 -0.22 -23.66
N PRO A 5 -10.78 -1.23 -22.78
CA PRO A 5 -10.88 -1.03 -21.34
C PRO A 5 -9.73 -0.15 -20.81
N ASP A 6 -10.06 0.77 -19.89
CA ASP A 6 -9.07 1.56 -19.16
C ASP A 6 -8.49 0.77 -17.99
N THR A 7 -7.84 -0.34 -18.32
CA THR A 7 -7.23 -1.27 -17.35
C THR A 7 -5.78 -1.49 -17.70
N VAL A 8 -4.91 -1.49 -16.68
CA VAL A 8 -3.50 -1.85 -16.82
C VAL A 8 -3.39 -3.37 -16.77
N TRP A 9 -2.83 -3.97 -17.82
CA TRP A 9 -2.52 -5.40 -17.87
C TRP A 9 -1.08 -5.70 -17.47
N ILE A 10 -0.80 -6.97 -17.21
CA ILE A 10 0.58 -7.44 -16.97
C ILE A 10 1.46 -7.04 -18.16
N GLY A 11 2.63 -6.48 -17.86
CA GLY A 11 3.57 -5.94 -18.86
C GLY A 11 3.30 -4.48 -19.26
N GLN A 12 2.18 -3.89 -18.83
CA GLN A 12 1.91 -2.46 -19.01
C GLN A 12 2.41 -1.65 -17.81
N ILE A 13 2.78 -0.40 -18.06
CA ILE A 13 3.21 0.53 -17.01
C ILE A 13 1.98 1.02 -16.23
N PRO A 14 1.99 0.95 -14.88
CA PRO A 14 0.94 1.52 -14.07
C PRO A 14 0.76 3.02 -14.30
N MET A 15 -0.49 3.45 -14.29
CA MET A 15 -0.82 4.86 -14.39
C MET A 15 -0.21 5.66 -13.22
N ALA A 16 0.24 6.88 -13.51
CA ALA A 16 0.78 7.82 -12.52
C ALA A 16 1.95 7.29 -11.68
N LEU A 17 2.68 6.26 -12.15
CA LEU A 17 3.77 5.64 -11.40
C LEU A 17 4.80 6.65 -10.85
N PRO A 18 5.28 7.67 -11.61
CA PRO A 18 6.20 8.66 -11.05
C PRO A 18 5.65 9.40 -9.84
N ARG A 19 4.38 9.82 -9.88
CA ARG A 19 3.71 10.51 -8.78
C ARG A 19 3.59 9.61 -7.55
N ILE A 20 3.24 8.34 -7.74
CA ILE A 20 3.14 7.34 -6.65
C ILE A 20 4.51 7.15 -5.99
N LEU A 21 5.58 7.01 -6.79
CA LEU A 21 6.94 6.83 -6.28
C LEU A 21 7.44 8.06 -5.51
N THR A 22 7.14 9.27 -5.97
CA THR A 22 7.44 10.52 -5.25
C THR A 22 6.70 10.57 -3.90
N ALA A 23 5.40 10.27 -3.89
CA ALA A 23 4.60 10.29 -2.67
C ALA A 23 5.10 9.26 -1.65
N ALA A 24 5.42 8.03 -2.08
CA ALA A 24 6.01 7.02 -1.22
C ALA A 24 7.34 7.48 -0.62
N GLY A 25 8.20 8.14 -1.42
CA GLY A 25 9.47 8.67 -0.95
C GLY A 25 9.40 9.87 0.02
N GLN A 26 8.19 10.39 0.29
CA GLN A 26 7.95 11.53 1.16
C GLN A 26 7.00 11.20 2.32
N ALA A 27 6.52 9.97 2.41
CA ALA A 27 5.52 9.58 3.40
C ALA A 27 6.15 9.35 4.78
N ASP A 28 5.55 9.93 5.83
CA ASP A 28 5.89 9.62 7.22
C ASP A 28 5.23 8.30 7.69
N LEU A 29 4.10 7.95 7.07
CA LEU A 29 3.35 6.73 7.28
C LEU A 29 2.89 6.16 5.94
N PHE A 30 3.15 4.87 5.72
CA PHE A 30 2.62 4.09 4.60
C PHE A 30 1.78 2.93 5.13
N VAL A 31 0.56 2.81 4.63
CA VAL A 31 -0.36 1.73 4.99
C VAL A 31 -0.71 0.92 3.75
N ALA A 32 -0.36 -0.37 3.74
CA ALA A 32 -0.83 -1.31 2.74
C ALA A 32 -2.07 -2.04 3.27
N ILE A 33 -3.16 -2.04 2.51
CA ILE A 33 -4.46 -2.60 2.93
C ILE A 33 -4.87 -3.68 1.93
N GLY A 34 -5.04 -4.91 2.41
CA GLY A 34 -5.59 -6.02 1.60
C GLY A 34 -4.77 -6.38 0.37
N THR A 35 -3.44 -6.21 0.42
CA THR A 35 -2.56 -6.51 -0.72
C THR A 35 -1.92 -7.89 -0.58
N SER A 36 -1.80 -8.64 -1.67
CA SER A 36 -1.11 -9.94 -1.64
C SER A 36 0.43 -9.84 -1.56
N GLY A 37 0.99 -8.64 -1.74
CA GLY A 37 2.46 -8.43 -1.74
C GLY A 37 3.21 -9.03 -2.94
N THR A 38 2.49 -9.45 -4.00
CA THR A 38 3.10 -10.18 -5.15
C THR A 38 3.11 -9.41 -6.46
N VAL A 39 2.29 -8.37 -6.62
CA VAL A 39 2.17 -7.62 -7.89
C VAL A 39 3.07 -6.39 -7.89
N TYR A 40 4.07 -6.40 -8.77
CA TYR A 40 5.02 -5.29 -8.93
C TYR A 40 4.55 -4.30 -10.00
N PRO A 41 4.90 -3.00 -9.86
CA PRO A 41 5.76 -2.41 -8.83
C PRO A 41 5.08 -2.13 -7.47
N GLY A 42 3.76 -2.26 -7.37
CA GLY A 42 3.00 -1.89 -6.16
C GLY A 42 3.50 -2.54 -4.87
N ALA A 43 3.78 -3.84 -4.90
CA ALA A 43 4.32 -4.59 -3.77
C ALA A 43 5.71 -4.11 -3.27
N GLY A 44 6.41 -3.32 -4.08
CA GLY A 44 7.73 -2.75 -3.74
C GLY A 44 7.68 -1.36 -3.12
N LEU A 45 6.50 -0.71 -3.03
CA LEU A 45 6.39 0.69 -2.58
C LEU A 45 6.89 0.90 -1.15
N VAL A 46 6.72 -0.10 -0.27
CA VAL A 46 7.24 -0.05 1.12
C VAL A 46 8.76 0.12 1.16
N GLY A 47 9.49 -0.35 0.14
CA GLY A 47 10.93 -0.16 0.02
C GLY A 47 11.34 1.24 -0.44
N ARG A 48 10.38 2.10 -0.83
CA ARG A 48 10.66 3.46 -1.31
C ARG A 48 10.59 4.52 -0.20
N LEU A 49 10.08 4.15 0.96
CA LEU A 49 9.85 5.05 2.09
C LEU A 49 11.16 5.65 2.60
N PRO A 50 11.13 6.90 3.10
CA PRO A 50 12.32 7.49 3.70
C PRO A 50 12.71 6.76 4.99
N PRO A 51 13.99 6.79 5.39
CA PRO A 51 14.42 6.25 6.67
C PRO A 51 13.61 6.83 7.83
N GLY A 52 13.12 5.97 8.74
CA GLY A 52 12.31 6.37 9.89
C GLY A 52 10.81 6.50 9.61
N ALA A 53 10.36 6.40 8.35
CA ALA A 53 8.94 6.30 8.04
C ALA A 53 8.32 5.03 8.64
N ARG A 54 7.11 5.16 9.16
CA ARG A 54 6.33 4.02 9.64
C ARG A 54 5.71 3.28 8.45
N SER A 55 5.71 1.95 8.53
CA SER A 55 5.04 1.10 7.55
C SER A 55 4.13 0.10 8.25
N LEU A 56 2.87 0.07 7.83
CA LEU A 56 1.82 -0.76 8.41
C LEU A 56 1.17 -1.60 7.32
N GLU A 57 0.99 -2.89 7.60
CA GLU A 57 0.18 -3.79 6.80
C GLU A 57 -1.11 -4.14 7.53
N LEU A 58 -2.26 -3.95 6.87
CA LEU A 58 -3.57 -4.43 7.31
C LEU A 58 -4.04 -5.51 6.35
N ASN A 59 -4.12 -6.76 6.81
CA ASN A 59 -4.43 -7.87 5.92
C ASN A 59 -5.19 -8.99 6.64
N LEU A 60 -5.89 -9.85 5.90
CA LEU A 60 -6.48 -11.06 6.50
C LEU A 60 -5.38 -12.04 6.93
N GLU A 61 -4.40 -12.22 6.05
CA GLU A 61 -3.21 -13.01 6.27
C GLU A 61 -2.01 -12.15 5.87
N ALA A 62 -1.05 -12.00 6.77
CA ALA A 62 0.12 -11.18 6.50
C ALA A 62 1.21 -12.04 5.83
N PRO A 63 1.68 -11.71 4.61
CA PRO A 63 2.83 -12.38 4.00
C PRO A 63 4.12 -12.19 4.80
N GLY A 64 4.18 -11.17 5.68
CA GLY A 64 5.22 -10.97 6.68
C GLY A 64 6.53 -10.35 6.15
N GLY A 65 7.30 -9.75 7.07
CA GLY A 65 8.73 -9.46 6.88
C GLY A 65 9.12 -8.18 6.13
N ARG A 66 8.17 -7.36 5.64
CA ARG A 66 8.47 -6.11 4.91
C ARG A 66 8.01 -4.82 5.59
N PHE A 67 7.10 -4.92 6.55
CA PHE A 67 6.49 -3.78 7.24
C PHE A 67 6.97 -3.73 8.69
N THR A 68 7.06 -2.53 9.25
CA THR A 68 7.41 -2.32 10.66
C THR A 68 6.31 -2.77 11.62
N GLU A 69 5.06 -2.74 11.15
CA GLU A 69 3.89 -3.18 11.90
C GLU A 69 2.95 -3.97 10.97
N SER A 70 2.29 -5.00 11.48
CA SER A 70 1.32 -5.79 10.73
C SER A 70 0.16 -6.18 11.64
N ARG A 71 -1.07 -5.96 11.17
CA ARG A 71 -2.31 -6.33 11.87
C ARG A 71 -3.11 -7.28 11.00
N GLN A 72 -3.57 -8.37 11.61
CA GLN A 72 -4.35 -9.40 10.94
C GLN A 72 -5.82 -9.32 11.31
N GLY A 73 -6.69 -9.30 10.30
CA GLY A 73 -8.13 -9.18 10.49
C GLY A 73 -8.87 -8.57 9.30
N PRO A 74 -10.21 -8.51 9.36
CA PRO A 74 -11.01 -7.95 8.28
C PRO A 74 -10.76 -6.45 8.16
N ALA A 75 -10.60 -5.96 6.93
CA ALA A 75 -10.42 -4.53 6.65
C ALA A 75 -11.56 -3.67 7.22
N THR A 76 -12.77 -4.20 7.26
CA THR A 76 -13.95 -3.54 7.83
C THR A 76 -13.85 -3.28 9.34
N GLY A 77 -12.98 -4.01 10.06
CA GLY A 77 -12.68 -3.75 11.47
C GLY A 77 -11.37 -2.97 11.64
N LEU A 78 -10.31 -3.40 10.95
CA LEU A 78 -8.97 -2.83 11.14
C LEU A 78 -8.82 -1.40 10.61
N VAL A 79 -9.42 -1.08 9.46
CA VAL A 79 -9.24 0.24 8.84
C VAL A 79 -9.94 1.33 9.67
N PRO A 80 -11.20 1.18 10.10
CA PRO A 80 -11.83 2.16 10.99
C PRO A 80 -11.08 2.34 12.30
N ALA A 81 -10.67 1.24 12.96
CA ALA A 81 -9.92 1.31 14.21
C ALA A 81 -8.59 2.08 14.06
N LEU A 82 -7.85 1.85 12.97
CA LEU A 82 -6.64 2.62 12.66
C LEU A 82 -6.94 4.11 12.46
N VAL A 83 -8.00 4.44 11.73
CA VAL A 83 -8.38 5.84 11.48
C VAL A 83 -8.76 6.54 12.80
N ASP A 84 -9.51 5.87 13.68
CA ASP A 84 -9.85 6.38 15.01
C ASP A 84 -8.59 6.59 15.87
N GLU A 85 -7.67 5.63 15.90
CA GLU A 85 -6.37 5.77 16.58
C GLU A 85 -5.56 6.98 16.07
N MET A 86 -5.62 7.27 14.77
CA MET A 86 -4.87 8.37 14.15
C MET A 86 -5.50 9.75 14.41
N LEU A 87 -6.83 9.83 14.48
CA LEU A 87 -7.55 11.10 14.57
C LEU A 87 -7.97 11.49 15.98
N CYS A 88 -8.06 10.54 16.90
CA CYS A 88 -8.42 10.78 18.31
C CYS A 88 -7.19 10.96 19.22
N GLY A 89 -5.99 11.03 18.65
CA GLY A 89 -4.75 11.41 19.32
C GLY A 89 -4.57 12.92 19.45
#